data_AF-A0A8J8CL35-F1
#
_entry.id   AF-A0A8J8CL35-F1
#
_cell.length_a   1.000
_cell.length_b   1.000
_cell.length_c   1.000
_cell.angle_alpha   90.00
_cell.angle_beta   90.00
_cell.angle_gamma   90.00
#
_symmetry.space_group_name_H-M   'P 1'
#
loop_
_entity.id
_entity.type
_entity.pdbx_description
1 polymer ?
#
loop_
_entity_poly.entity_id
_entity_poly.type
_entity_poly.pdbx_seq_one_letter_code
_entity_poly.pdbx_strand_id
1 'polypeptide(L)'
;MSEIQLEQCYKLLGLEPGASVQEIDAAYSKTMFEKLRQGAKHEKQPLKLAYETLRNYTLMQACETAQDDPTSALPRSIAEHLNQQFGAQQVHVQIKLHQDELQVLLKAKQPPSVEFAKVVYRSLSTLELPNIKLVNIYGMRGNQSIAWKQQFQLFETYSPTDSDPYSFENRNINTLAFPVALIFAWITNVTPLKILFRSTHIWIHEVGHATVAWLAGRKATPLPFGWTNIEEARSLFVYGGILVLLGLLFWAGKREGKPWLMGLAIGFAALQFYMTWLMPTDAYEMWLSFGGIGGEFYLSTLLMAGFYVPLPDRWRWDFWRYFVVLGAANTLWSSFLQWHQIKIGNDTIPWGTLFGGGGDAGGDMNQLSLVYGWSDQQIINTYSQLGNTCLIILIGIYGIMLIKGDPAFLIKLRQRFR
;
A
#
# COMPACT_ATOMS: atom_id res chain seq x y z
N MET A 1 17.63 37.99 -30.01
CA MET A 1 18.02 38.81 -28.83
C MET A 1 19.36 39.43 -29.17
N SER A 2 19.60 40.72 -28.89
CA SER A 2 20.92 41.30 -29.18
C SER A 2 21.95 40.77 -28.18
N GLU A 3 23.20 40.54 -28.61
CA GLU A 3 24.29 40.10 -27.73
C GLU A 3 24.44 41.00 -26.49
N ILE A 4 24.20 42.30 -26.68
CA ILE A 4 24.20 43.33 -25.63
C ILE A 4 23.21 43.01 -24.50
N GLN A 5 22.03 42.46 -24.82
CA GLN A 5 21.02 42.10 -23.80
C GLN A 5 21.43 40.86 -22.99
N LEU A 6 22.15 39.91 -23.61
CA LEU A 6 22.63 38.71 -22.93
C LEU A 6 23.75 39.04 -21.96
N GLU A 7 24.72 39.86 -22.37
CA GLU A 7 25.81 40.31 -21.49
C GLU A 7 25.28 41.04 -20.25
N GLN A 8 24.24 41.87 -20.41
CA GLN A 8 23.59 42.53 -19.28
C GLN A 8 22.95 41.54 -18.30
N CYS A 9 22.34 40.46 -18.79
CA CYS A 9 21.77 39.42 -17.95
C CYS A 9 22.86 38.63 -17.20
N TYR A 10 23.96 38.29 -17.87
CA TYR A 10 25.11 37.61 -17.26
C TYR A 10 25.73 38.46 -16.16
N LYS A 11 25.93 39.75 -16.42
CA LYS A 11 26.44 40.72 -15.43
C LYS A 11 25.51 40.90 -14.23
N LEU A 12 24.19 40.91 -14.45
CA LEU A 12 23.19 40.99 -13.38
C LEU A 12 23.22 39.79 -12.42
N LEU A 13 23.54 38.60 -12.92
CA LEU A 13 23.68 37.39 -12.10
C LEU A 13 25.12 37.13 -11.63
N GLY A 14 26.10 37.92 -12.07
CA GLY A 14 27.51 37.75 -11.73
C GLY A 14 28.14 36.50 -12.34
N LEU A 15 27.75 36.17 -13.57
CA LEU A 15 28.20 34.98 -14.30
C LEU A 15 28.99 35.37 -15.55
N GLU A 16 29.92 34.49 -15.95
CA GLU A 16 30.62 34.58 -17.23
C GLU A 16 29.75 34.05 -18.39
N PRO A 17 29.91 34.57 -19.62
CA PRO A 17 29.21 34.04 -20.79
C PRO A 17 29.48 32.55 -21.00
N GLY A 18 28.42 31.76 -21.22
CA GLY A 18 28.52 30.31 -21.42
C GLY A 18 28.32 29.46 -20.16
N ALA A 19 27.95 30.07 -19.03
CA ALA A 19 27.59 29.34 -17.82
C ALA A 19 26.49 28.29 -18.05
N SER A 20 26.65 27.13 -17.42
CA SER A 20 25.70 26.01 -17.45
C SER A 20 24.38 26.35 -16.74
N VAL A 21 23.32 25.61 -17.03
CA VAL A 21 22.01 25.79 -16.38
C VAL A 21 22.11 25.67 -14.85
N GLN A 22 22.97 24.78 -14.35
CA GLN A 22 23.18 24.60 -12.91
C GLN A 22 23.87 25.81 -12.27
N GLU A 23 24.85 26.40 -12.94
CA GLU A 23 25.53 27.61 -12.48
C GLU A 23 24.58 28.82 -12.49
N ILE A 24 23.71 28.91 -13.49
CA ILE A 24 22.65 29.93 -13.57
C ILE A 24 21.65 29.78 -12.41
N ASP A 25 21.18 28.56 -12.12
CA ASP A 25 20.26 28.27 -11.01
C ASP A 25 20.89 28.61 -9.64
N ALA A 26 22.18 28.25 -9.46
CA ALA A 26 22.93 28.54 -8.24
C ALA A 26 23.17 30.04 -8.02
N ALA A 27 23.59 30.75 -9.07
CA ALA A 27 23.87 32.18 -9.01
C ALA A 27 22.59 33.00 -8.75
N TYR A 28 21.49 32.67 -9.43
CA TYR A 28 20.22 33.33 -9.16
C TYR A 28 19.78 33.14 -7.70
N SER A 29 19.85 31.91 -7.18
CA SER A 29 19.47 31.61 -5.79
C SER A 29 20.32 32.39 -4.79
N LYS A 30 21.64 32.45 -5.01
CA LYS A 30 22.59 33.19 -4.17
C LYS A 30 22.32 34.70 -4.20
N THR A 31 22.28 35.29 -5.38
CA THR A 31 22.11 36.73 -5.57
C THR A 31 20.73 37.20 -5.09
N MET A 32 19.69 36.40 -5.34
CA MET A 32 18.34 36.67 -4.84
C MET A 32 18.28 36.67 -3.31
N PHE A 33 18.98 35.74 -2.64
CA PHE A 33 19.02 35.69 -1.18
C PHE A 33 19.80 36.87 -0.58
N GLU A 34 20.94 37.24 -1.17
CA GLU A 34 21.74 38.40 -0.74
C GLU A 34 20.94 39.71 -0.83
N LYS A 35 20.21 39.92 -1.94
CA LYS A 35 19.40 41.11 -2.15
C LYS A 35 18.17 41.19 -1.23
N LEU A 36 17.56 40.04 -0.91
CA LEU A 36 16.50 39.99 0.10
C LEU A 36 17.03 40.34 1.50
N ARG A 37 18.23 39.88 1.86
CA ARG A 37 18.88 40.20 3.14
C ARG A 37 19.22 41.69 3.27
N GLN A 38 19.53 42.35 2.14
CA GLN A 38 19.78 43.79 2.06
C GLN A 38 18.50 44.64 1.99
N GLY A 39 17.30 44.03 1.97
CA GLY A 39 16.03 44.74 1.88
C GLY A 39 15.70 45.32 0.50
N ALA A 40 16.47 44.98 -0.54
CA ALA A 40 16.34 45.50 -1.89
C ALA A 40 15.19 44.82 -2.68
N LYS A 41 13.95 44.93 -2.19
CA LYS A 41 12.77 44.27 -2.79
C LYS A 41 12.50 44.66 -4.25
N HIS A 42 12.92 45.86 -4.67
CA HIS A 42 12.70 46.36 -6.03
C HIS A 42 13.58 45.67 -7.08
N GLU A 43 14.70 45.04 -6.69
CA GLU A 43 15.61 44.34 -7.61
C GLU A 43 15.15 42.89 -7.95
N LYS A 44 14.09 42.40 -7.30
CA LYS A 44 13.58 41.03 -7.50
C LYS A 44 13.10 40.77 -8.93
N GLN A 45 12.37 41.72 -9.52
CA GLN A 45 11.85 41.57 -10.89
C GLN A 45 12.95 41.52 -11.96
N PRO A 46 13.92 42.44 -11.99
CA PRO A 46 14.98 42.38 -13.00
C PRO A 46 15.86 41.13 -12.87
N LEU A 47 16.15 40.67 -11.64
CA LEU A 47 16.88 39.41 -11.42
C LEU A 47 16.13 38.19 -11.95
N LYS A 48 14.82 38.12 -11.70
CA LYS A 48 13.99 37.02 -12.19
C LYS A 48 13.91 37.03 -13.72
N LEU A 49 13.77 38.20 -14.33
CA LEU A 49 13.74 38.32 -15.79
C LEU A 49 15.08 37.88 -16.41
N ALA A 50 16.20 38.37 -15.87
CA ALA A 50 17.54 37.97 -16.32
C ALA A 50 17.78 36.46 -16.20
N TYR A 51 17.34 35.87 -15.09
CA TYR A 51 17.38 34.41 -14.87
C TYR A 51 16.56 33.64 -15.90
N GLU A 52 15.29 34.01 -16.11
CA GLU A 52 14.42 33.33 -17.07
C GLU A 52 14.98 33.46 -18.50
N THR A 53 15.49 34.64 -18.85
CA THR A 53 16.10 34.90 -20.16
C THR A 53 17.35 34.06 -20.39
N LEU A 54 18.29 34.04 -19.44
CA LEU A 54 19.52 33.25 -19.56
C LEU A 54 19.25 31.76 -19.56
N ARG A 55 18.41 31.27 -18.64
CA ARG A 55 18.08 29.86 -18.56
C ARG A 55 17.42 29.36 -19.85
N ASN A 56 16.49 30.14 -20.41
CA ASN A 56 15.88 29.80 -21.70
C ASN A 56 16.89 29.86 -22.84
N TYR A 57 17.78 30.86 -22.86
CA TYR A 57 18.82 30.97 -23.87
C TYR A 57 19.80 29.79 -23.82
N THR A 58 20.33 29.44 -22.65
CA THR A 58 21.26 28.31 -22.48
C THR A 58 20.59 26.98 -22.81
N LEU A 59 19.31 26.80 -22.45
CA LEU A 59 18.52 25.64 -22.87
C LEU A 59 18.32 25.61 -24.40
N MET A 60 18.13 26.76 -25.05
CA MET A 60 18.04 26.86 -26.51
C MET A 60 19.38 26.62 -27.21
N GLN A 61 20.49 27.11 -26.66
CA GLN A 61 21.84 26.89 -27.21
C GLN A 61 22.24 25.41 -27.08
N ALA A 62 22.05 24.82 -25.90
CA ALA A 62 22.22 23.38 -25.70
C ALA A 62 21.30 22.56 -26.64
N CYS A 63 20.13 23.13 -26.98
CA CYS A 63 19.23 22.54 -27.96
C CYS A 63 19.76 22.60 -29.41
N GLU A 64 20.53 23.61 -29.79
CA GLU A 64 21.10 23.79 -31.13
C GLU A 64 22.42 23.02 -31.30
N THR A 65 23.26 22.95 -30.26
CA THR A 65 24.54 22.22 -30.31
C THR A 65 24.40 20.70 -30.21
N ALA A 66 23.27 20.19 -29.71
CA ALA A 66 23.00 18.75 -29.63
C ALA A 66 22.46 18.13 -30.94
N GLN A 67 22.45 18.88 -32.05
CA GLN A 67 21.89 18.44 -33.33
C GLN A 67 22.87 17.54 -34.13
N ASP A 68 24.11 17.37 -33.66
CA ASP A 68 25.19 16.66 -34.37
C ASP A 68 25.79 15.45 -33.63
N ASP A 69 25.16 14.90 -32.57
CA ASP A 69 25.64 13.66 -31.95
C ASP A 69 25.09 12.40 -32.67
N PRO A 70 25.94 11.57 -33.33
CA PRO A 70 25.53 10.41 -34.11
C PRO A 70 25.01 9.22 -33.29
N THR A 71 24.99 9.28 -31.96
CA THR A 71 24.67 8.11 -31.10
C THR A 71 23.18 7.92 -30.74
N SER A 72 22.24 8.75 -31.21
CA SER A 72 20.85 8.73 -30.70
C SER A 72 19.79 8.10 -31.62
N ALA A 73 19.93 6.82 -31.95
CA ALA A 73 18.88 6.08 -32.69
C ALA A 73 17.53 6.04 -31.94
N LEU A 74 17.56 6.01 -30.61
CA LEU A 74 16.38 5.90 -29.74
C LEU A 74 15.53 7.19 -29.68
N PRO A 75 16.06 8.39 -29.40
CA PRO A 75 15.27 9.62 -29.46
C PRO A 75 14.63 9.86 -30.83
N ARG A 76 15.34 9.51 -31.91
CA ARG A 76 14.84 9.65 -33.28
C ARG A 76 13.67 8.72 -33.56
N SER A 77 13.76 7.43 -33.20
CA SER A 77 12.67 6.47 -33.43
C SER A 77 11.42 6.82 -32.62
N ILE A 78 11.58 7.27 -31.37
CA ILE A 78 10.47 7.72 -30.54
C ILE A 78 9.85 9.01 -31.12
N ALA A 79 10.68 9.95 -31.59
CA ALA A 79 10.19 11.19 -32.19
C ALA A 79 9.41 10.90 -33.47
N GLU A 80 9.89 10.01 -34.33
CA GLU A 80 9.20 9.58 -35.54
C GLU A 80 7.85 8.93 -35.21
N HIS A 81 7.81 8.02 -34.24
CA HIS A 81 6.57 7.37 -33.78
C HIS A 81 5.55 8.40 -33.26
N LEU A 82 5.97 9.31 -32.39
CA LEU A 82 5.07 10.34 -31.85
C LEU A 82 4.64 11.33 -32.94
N ASN A 83 5.53 11.75 -33.85
CA ASN A 83 5.19 12.62 -34.98
C ASN A 83 4.16 11.98 -35.92
N GLN A 84 4.25 10.66 -36.16
CA GLN A 84 3.23 9.94 -36.92
C GLN A 84 1.86 10.00 -36.23
N GLN A 85 1.83 9.91 -34.91
CA GLN A 85 0.61 9.97 -34.11
C GLN A 85 -0.01 11.39 -34.06
N PHE A 86 0.82 12.43 -34.03
CA PHE A 86 0.39 13.82 -33.91
C PHE A 86 0.29 14.59 -35.24
N GLY A 87 0.66 13.97 -36.36
CA GLY A 87 0.74 14.63 -37.68
C GLY A 87 -0.57 15.29 -38.14
N ALA A 88 -1.72 14.72 -37.78
CA ALA A 88 -3.03 15.29 -38.11
C ALA A 88 -3.34 16.62 -37.37
N GLN A 89 -2.62 16.90 -36.28
CA GLN A 89 -2.91 18.01 -35.35
C GLN A 89 -1.90 19.16 -35.47
N GLN A 90 -1.01 19.12 -36.48
CA GLN A 90 0.06 20.11 -36.71
C GLN A 90 0.98 20.32 -35.49
N VAL A 91 1.13 19.29 -34.66
CA VAL A 91 2.08 19.29 -33.52
C VAL A 91 3.30 18.51 -33.94
N HIS A 92 4.45 19.17 -33.95
CA HIS A 92 5.75 18.55 -34.20
C HIS A 92 6.41 18.18 -32.87
N VAL A 93 6.80 16.92 -32.74
CA VAL A 93 7.46 16.39 -31.55
C VAL A 93 8.95 16.34 -31.79
N GLN A 94 9.70 16.99 -30.90
CA GLN A 94 11.14 16.87 -30.84
C GLN A 94 11.52 16.22 -29.52
N ILE A 95 12.37 15.20 -29.57
CA ILE A 95 12.82 14.47 -28.38
C ILE A 95 14.30 14.69 -28.22
N LYS A 96 14.71 14.96 -26.99
CA LYS A 96 16.11 15.08 -26.60
C LYS A 96 16.36 14.21 -25.39
N LEU A 97 17.49 13.52 -25.40
CA LEU A 97 17.97 12.81 -24.22
C LEU A 97 19.03 13.68 -23.58
N HIS A 98 18.87 13.99 -22.30
CA HIS A 98 19.87 14.71 -21.52
C HIS A 98 20.16 13.89 -20.27
N GLN A 99 21.32 13.22 -20.25
CA GLN A 99 21.68 12.26 -19.20
C GLN A 99 20.60 11.16 -19.07
N ASP A 100 19.96 11.04 -17.92
CA ASP A 100 18.89 10.06 -17.63
C ASP A 100 17.47 10.64 -17.83
N GLU A 101 17.37 11.85 -18.39
CA GLU A 101 16.09 12.54 -18.61
C GLU A 101 15.72 12.63 -20.09
N LEU A 102 14.52 12.17 -20.43
CA LEU A 102 13.93 12.35 -21.74
C LEU A 102 13.13 13.65 -21.77
N GLN A 103 13.56 14.59 -22.60
CA GLN A 103 12.86 15.85 -22.83
C GLN A 103 12.04 15.74 -24.10
N VAL A 104 10.72 15.82 -23.98
CA VAL A 104 9.78 15.81 -25.11
C VAL A 104 9.23 17.20 -25.32
N LEU A 105 9.58 17.83 -26.44
CA LEU A 105 9.13 19.15 -26.82
C LEU A 105 8.01 19.04 -27.86
N LEU A 106 6.82 19.52 -27.51
CA LEU A 106 5.66 19.59 -28.38
C LEU A 106 5.58 21.00 -28.99
N LYS A 107 5.91 21.12 -30.27
CA LYS A 107 5.96 22.40 -31.00
C LYS A 107 4.75 22.55 -31.91
N ALA A 108 4.03 23.65 -31.75
CA ALA A 108 2.94 24.03 -32.65
C ALA A 108 2.82 25.57 -32.74
N LYS A 109 2.09 26.05 -33.76
CA LYS A 109 1.82 27.49 -33.93
C LYS A 109 1.04 28.08 -32.74
N GLN A 110 0.11 27.29 -32.20
CA GLN A 110 -0.57 27.56 -30.93
C GLN A 110 -0.07 26.57 -29.87
N PRO A 111 0.00 26.98 -28.59
CA PRO A 111 0.49 26.09 -27.53
C PRO A 111 -0.41 24.83 -27.45
N PRO A 112 0.17 23.62 -27.53
CA PRO A 112 -0.61 22.39 -27.46
C PRO A 112 -1.28 22.26 -26.09
N SER A 113 -2.42 21.57 -26.01
CA SER A 113 -3.10 21.32 -24.74
C SER A 113 -2.29 20.39 -23.83
N VAL A 114 -2.42 20.53 -22.51
CA VAL A 114 -1.80 19.64 -21.51
C VAL A 114 -2.24 18.18 -21.70
N GLU A 115 -3.39 17.93 -22.32
CA GLU A 115 -3.87 16.57 -22.65
C GLU A 115 -2.91 15.80 -23.58
N PHE A 116 -2.15 16.50 -24.44
CA PHE A 116 -1.13 15.87 -25.28
C PHE A 116 -0.02 15.22 -24.45
N ALA A 117 0.28 15.76 -23.26
CA ALA A 117 1.27 15.17 -22.36
C ALA A 117 0.86 13.77 -21.90
N LYS A 118 -0.44 13.51 -21.69
CA LYS A 118 -0.95 12.19 -21.32
C LYS A 118 -0.83 11.18 -22.46
N VAL A 119 -1.02 11.62 -23.70
CA VAL A 119 -0.86 10.77 -24.90
C VAL A 119 0.61 10.39 -25.07
N VAL A 120 1.51 11.37 -24.98
CA VAL A 120 2.97 11.13 -25.01
C VAL A 120 3.39 10.17 -23.90
N TYR A 121 2.96 10.41 -22.66
CA TYR A 121 3.28 9.52 -21.54
C TYR A 121 2.79 8.09 -21.80
N ARG A 122 1.57 7.92 -22.32
CA ARG A 122 1.04 6.59 -22.67
C ARG A 122 1.91 5.90 -23.73
N SER A 123 2.25 6.59 -24.81
CA SER A 123 3.07 6.02 -25.89
C SER A 123 4.50 5.71 -25.44
N LEU A 124 5.06 6.50 -24.53
CA LEU A 124 6.37 6.22 -23.94
C LEU A 124 6.33 5.07 -22.93
N SER A 125 5.25 4.93 -22.16
CA SER A 125 5.06 3.84 -21.19
C SER A 125 4.87 2.46 -21.84
N THR A 126 4.60 2.41 -23.14
CA THR A 126 4.57 1.15 -23.90
C THR A 126 5.93 0.79 -24.47
N LEU A 127 6.90 1.71 -24.45
CA LEU A 127 8.25 1.48 -24.91
C LEU A 127 9.12 1.09 -23.71
N GLU A 128 9.81 -0.04 -23.80
CA GLU A 128 10.84 -0.39 -22.82
C GLU A 128 12.04 0.53 -23.04
N LEU A 129 12.11 1.63 -22.28
CA LEU A 129 13.18 2.61 -22.35
C LEU A 129 14.20 2.34 -21.23
N PRO A 130 15.28 1.56 -21.48
CA PRO A 130 16.28 1.32 -20.46
C PRO A 130 16.98 2.63 -20.07
N ASN A 131 17.19 2.84 -18.77
CA ASN A 131 17.95 3.95 -18.17
C ASN A 131 17.31 5.35 -18.20
N ILE A 132 16.06 5.50 -18.66
CA ILE A 132 15.35 6.78 -18.61
C ILE A 132 14.46 6.83 -17.37
N LYS A 133 14.83 7.64 -16.38
CA LYS A 133 14.12 7.74 -15.10
C LYS A 133 13.03 8.80 -15.12
N LEU A 134 13.27 9.87 -15.87
CA LEU A 134 12.42 11.05 -15.87
C LEU A 134 12.07 11.48 -17.29
N VAL A 135 10.80 11.83 -17.50
CA VAL A 135 10.33 12.46 -18.72
C VAL A 135 9.79 13.84 -18.41
N ASN A 136 10.42 14.82 -19.01
CA ASN A 136 9.96 16.19 -18.98
C ASN A 136 9.28 16.51 -20.31
N ILE A 137 7.98 16.78 -20.27
CA ILE A 137 7.18 17.16 -21.44
C ILE A 137 6.96 18.66 -21.41
N TYR A 138 7.33 19.33 -22.50
CA TYR A 138 7.23 20.77 -22.66
C TYR A 138 6.27 21.10 -23.80
N GLY A 139 5.24 21.90 -23.51
CA GLY A 139 4.41 22.52 -24.54
C GLY A 139 5.04 23.83 -24.99
N MET A 140 5.40 23.94 -26.26
CA MET A 140 6.07 25.12 -26.81
C MET A 140 5.07 25.98 -27.60
N ARG A 141 5.16 27.32 -27.45
CA ARG A 141 4.53 28.28 -28.36
C ARG A 141 5.57 28.71 -29.40
N GLY A 142 5.51 28.11 -30.59
CA GLY A 142 6.54 28.27 -31.62
C GLY A 142 7.89 27.69 -31.20
N ASN A 143 9.00 28.33 -31.61
CA ASN A 143 10.36 27.85 -31.32
C ASN A 143 11.01 28.44 -30.06
N GLN A 144 10.40 29.43 -29.40
CA GLN A 144 11.14 30.30 -28.46
C GLN A 144 10.59 30.37 -27.04
N SER A 145 9.38 29.86 -26.76
CA SER A 145 8.81 29.96 -25.40
C SER A 145 8.09 28.70 -24.95
N ILE A 146 8.36 28.28 -23.71
CA ILE A 146 7.68 27.19 -23.02
C ILE A 146 6.35 27.74 -22.47
N ALA A 147 5.23 27.20 -22.94
CA ALA A 147 3.91 27.54 -22.44
C ALA A 147 3.55 26.76 -21.16
N TRP A 148 4.00 25.50 -21.06
CA TRP A 148 3.82 24.66 -19.87
C TRP A 148 4.86 23.55 -19.82
N LYS A 149 5.08 23.01 -18.61
CA LYS A 149 5.95 21.87 -18.33
C LYS A 149 5.17 20.84 -17.51
N GLN A 150 5.26 19.57 -17.90
CA GLN A 150 4.73 18.44 -17.15
C GLN A 150 5.84 17.41 -16.96
N GLN A 151 6.01 16.92 -15.74
CA GLN A 151 7.05 15.97 -15.39
C GLN A 151 6.41 14.63 -15.02
N PHE A 152 6.94 13.55 -15.59
CA PHE A 152 6.54 12.17 -15.33
C PHE A 152 7.77 11.33 -15.01
N GLN A 153 7.65 10.37 -14.11
CA GLN A 153 8.68 9.34 -13.92
C GLN A 153 8.28 8.14 -14.79
N LEU A 154 9.14 7.78 -15.74
CA LEU A 154 8.93 6.59 -16.57
C LEU A 154 9.51 5.41 -15.81
N PHE A 155 8.62 4.58 -15.26
CA PHE A 155 8.94 3.40 -14.47
C PHE A 155 9.78 3.73 -13.23
N GLU A 156 9.21 3.51 -12.03
CA GLU A 156 9.99 3.37 -10.81
C GLU A 156 11.01 2.25 -11.05
N THR A 157 12.22 2.65 -11.39
CA THR A 157 13.37 1.75 -11.51
C THR A 157 13.64 1.31 -10.08
N TYR A 158 13.38 0.02 -9.80
CA TYR A 158 13.72 -0.71 -8.57
C TYR A 158 14.07 0.22 -7.40
N SER A 159 13.09 0.53 -6.55
CA SER A 159 13.41 1.25 -5.32
C SER A 159 14.42 0.40 -4.52
N PRO A 160 15.41 0.99 -3.84
CA PRO A 160 16.25 0.25 -2.90
C PRO A 160 15.44 -0.55 -1.86
N THR A 161 14.18 -0.17 -1.62
CA THR A 161 13.24 -0.92 -0.78
C THR A 161 12.71 -2.21 -1.42
N ASP A 162 12.76 -2.34 -2.74
CA ASP A 162 12.33 -3.55 -3.47
C ASP A 162 13.38 -4.68 -3.40
N SER A 163 14.64 -4.35 -3.09
CA SER A 163 15.68 -5.35 -2.84
C SER A 163 15.73 -5.82 -1.39
N ASP A 164 15.18 -5.04 -0.45
CA ASP A 164 15.08 -5.44 0.95
C ASP A 164 13.81 -6.28 1.18
N PRO A 165 13.92 -7.59 1.46
CA PRO A 165 12.75 -8.42 1.74
C PRO A 165 12.06 -8.03 3.06
N TYR A 166 12.72 -7.32 3.96
CA TYR A 166 12.14 -6.93 5.25
C TYR A 166 11.38 -5.59 5.17
N SER A 167 11.53 -4.85 4.08
CA SER A 167 10.82 -3.60 3.88
C SER A 167 9.31 -3.81 3.74
N PHE A 168 8.54 -2.95 4.41
CA PHE A 168 7.08 -2.86 4.23
C PHE A 168 6.69 -2.18 2.92
N GLU A 169 7.64 -1.53 2.25
CA GLU A 169 7.44 -0.87 0.97
C GLU A 169 7.83 -1.76 -0.22
N ASN A 170 8.34 -2.97 0.04
CA ASN A 170 8.72 -3.90 -1.01
C ASN A 170 7.49 -4.32 -1.82
N ARG A 171 7.40 -3.84 -3.06
CA ARG A 171 6.24 -4.02 -3.93
C ARG A 171 6.04 -5.48 -4.32
N ASN A 172 7.13 -6.19 -4.58
CA ASN A 172 7.09 -7.60 -5.00
C ASN A 172 6.58 -8.49 -3.87
N ILE A 173 7.15 -8.32 -2.67
CA ILE A 173 6.70 -9.04 -1.46
C ILE A 173 5.23 -8.74 -1.19
N ASN A 174 4.83 -7.46 -1.18
CA ASN A 174 3.45 -7.08 -0.87
C ASN A 174 2.44 -7.65 -1.89
N THR A 175 2.86 -7.78 -3.15
CA THR A 175 2.06 -8.37 -4.24
C THR A 175 1.99 -9.89 -4.15
N LEU A 176 3.09 -10.57 -3.78
CA LEU A 176 3.16 -12.02 -3.85
C LEU A 176 2.84 -12.74 -2.54
N ALA A 177 2.99 -12.07 -1.39
CA ALA A 177 2.87 -12.70 -0.07
C ALA A 177 1.51 -13.41 0.13
N PHE A 178 0.40 -12.74 -0.15
CA PHE A 178 -0.93 -13.31 0.03
C PHE A 178 -1.23 -14.45 -0.95
N PRO A 179 -1.08 -14.28 -2.29
CA PRO A 179 -1.28 -15.39 -3.22
C PRO A 179 -0.42 -16.61 -2.91
N VAL A 180 0.86 -16.41 -2.58
CA VAL A 180 1.78 -17.51 -2.24
C VAL A 180 1.34 -18.17 -0.94
N ALA A 181 0.99 -17.41 0.11
CA ALA A 181 0.52 -17.96 1.38
C ALA A 181 -0.79 -18.75 1.21
N LEU A 182 -1.73 -18.27 0.38
CA LEU A 182 -3.00 -18.97 0.11
C LEU A 182 -2.80 -20.25 -0.70
N ILE A 183 -1.96 -20.22 -1.75
CA ILE A 183 -1.62 -21.43 -2.52
C ILE A 183 -0.94 -22.44 -1.62
N PHE A 184 0.01 -22.00 -0.80
CA PHE A 184 0.68 -22.85 0.17
C PHE A 184 -0.31 -23.45 1.17
N ALA A 185 -1.18 -22.63 1.76
CA ALA A 185 -2.23 -23.07 2.67
C ALA A 185 -3.16 -24.11 2.02
N TRP A 186 -3.56 -23.88 0.76
CA TRP A 186 -4.35 -24.83 -0.02
C TRP A 186 -3.63 -26.17 -0.18
N ILE A 187 -2.38 -26.17 -0.67
CA ILE A 187 -1.57 -27.38 -0.85
C ILE A 187 -1.42 -28.14 0.48
N THR A 188 -1.12 -27.45 1.57
CA THR A 188 -0.94 -28.11 2.87
C THR A 188 -2.24 -28.71 3.40
N ASN A 189 -3.40 -28.08 3.16
CA ASN A 189 -4.68 -28.58 3.66
C ASN A 189 -5.22 -29.76 2.85
N VAL A 190 -4.87 -29.87 1.56
CA VAL A 190 -5.27 -31.02 0.72
C VAL A 190 -4.28 -32.19 0.77
N THR A 191 -3.14 -32.02 1.45
CA THR A 191 -2.11 -33.06 1.62
C THR A 191 -1.99 -33.51 3.09
N PRO A 192 -1.25 -34.59 3.38
CA PRO A 192 -0.95 -34.97 4.76
C PRO A 192 -0.16 -33.92 5.56
N LEU A 193 0.39 -32.90 4.87
CA LEU A 193 1.13 -31.79 5.50
C LEU A 193 0.27 -30.93 6.42
N LYS A 194 -1.06 -31.05 6.37
CA LYS A 194 -1.98 -30.37 7.31
C LYS A 194 -1.63 -30.59 8.78
N ILE A 195 -1.00 -31.72 9.10
CA ILE A 195 -0.58 -32.03 10.48
C ILE A 195 0.46 -31.04 11.03
N LEU A 196 1.28 -30.43 10.16
CA LEU A 196 2.32 -29.48 10.55
C LEU A 196 1.72 -28.19 11.16
N PHE A 197 0.53 -27.80 10.71
CA PHE A 197 -0.14 -26.58 11.15
C PHE A 197 -1.24 -26.82 12.17
N ARG A 198 -1.48 -28.09 12.55
CA ARG A 198 -2.52 -28.45 13.51
C ARG A 198 -2.35 -27.74 14.85
N SER A 199 -1.13 -27.66 15.37
CA SER A 199 -0.86 -26.98 16.64
C SER A 199 -1.15 -25.48 16.57
N THR A 200 -0.82 -24.84 15.44
CA THR A 200 -1.12 -23.42 15.22
C THR A 200 -2.62 -23.18 15.07
N HIS A 201 -3.31 -24.06 14.34
CA HIS A 201 -4.77 -24.01 14.18
C HIS A 201 -5.48 -24.12 15.53
N ILE A 202 -5.13 -25.13 16.33
CA ILE A 202 -5.63 -25.30 17.70
C ILE A 202 -5.31 -24.07 18.55
N TRP A 203 -4.07 -23.56 18.49
CA TRP A 203 -3.72 -22.42 19.30
C TRP A 203 -4.51 -21.15 18.94
N ILE A 204 -4.75 -20.89 17.65
CA ILE A 204 -5.58 -19.76 17.22
C ILE A 204 -7.04 -19.95 17.67
N HIS A 205 -7.56 -21.18 17.64
CA HIS A 205 -8.88 -21.50 18.19
C HIS A 205 -8.96 -21.14 19.68
N GLU A 206 -8.00 -21.59 20.49
CA GLU A 206 -7.95 -21.26 21.92
C GLU A 206 -7.78 -19.76 22.19
N VAL A 207 -6.97 -19.07 21.37
CA VAL A 207 -6.86 -17.60 21.45
C VAL A 207 -8.21 -16.94 21.11
N GLY A 208 -9.03 -17.55 20.25
CA GLY A 208 -10.39 -17.14 19.96
C GLY A 208 -11.33 -17.15 21.17
N HIS A 209 -11.25 -18.16 22.04
CA HIS A 209 -11.92 -18.12 23.34
C HIS A 209 -11.35 -17.02 24.24
N ALA A 210 -10.02 -16.93 24.30
CA ALA A 210 -9.34 -15.99 25.17
C ALA A 210 -9.65 -14.53 24.83
N THR A 211 -9.80 -14.17 23.55
CA THR A 211 -10.15 -12.80 23.14
C THR A 211 -11.53 -12.38 23.64
N VAL A 212 -12.52 -13.28 23.58
CA VAL A 212 -13.87 -13.03 24.11
C VAL A 212 -13.81 -12.86 25.63
N ALA A 213 -13.08 -13.73 26.32
CA ALA A 213 -12.89 -13.65 27.77
C ALA A 213 -12.17 -12.36 28.19
N TRP A 214 -11.10 -11.98 27.50
CA TRP A 214 -10.36 -10.74 27.75
C TRP A 214 -11.25 -9.50 27.55
N LEU A 215 -12.01 -9.43 26.45
CA LEU A 215 -12.94 -8.31 26.21
C LEU A 215 -14.08 -8.26 27.24
N ALA A 216 -14.47 -9.39 27.82
CA ALA A 216 -15.40 -9.47 28.95
C ALA A 216 -14.74 -9.21 30.33
N GLY A 217 -13.45 -8.89 30.35
CA GLY A 217 -12.69 -8.57 31.57
C GLY A 217 -12.33 -9.78 32.43
N ARG A 218 -12.29 -11.00 31.87
CA ARG A 218 -11.95 -12.24 32.58
C ARG A 218 -10.53 -12.70 32.25
N LYS A 219 -9.86 -13.34 33.21
CA LYS A 219 -8.54 -13.93 32.95
C LYS A 219 -8.72 -15.12 32.03
N ALA A 220 -7.92 -15.18 30.97
CA ALA A 220 -7.87 -16.31 30.07
C ALA A 220 -6.44 -16.60 29.64
N THR A 221 -6.07 -17.87 29.61
CA THR A 221 -4.76 -18.34 29.14
C THR A 221 -4.95 -19.39 28.06
N PRO A 222 -4.74 -19.05 26.77
CA PRO A 222 -4.87 -19.98 25.66
C PRO A 222 -3.62 -20.86 25.58
N LEU A 223 -3.79 -22.17 25.74
CA LEU A 223 -2.70 -23.15 25.69
C LEU A 223 -2.65 -23.83 24.32
N PRO A 224 -1.46 -24.10 23.74
CA PRO A 224 -1.32 -24.58 22.36
C PRO A 224 -1.69 -26.07 22.17
N PHE A 225 -2.43 -26.66 23.11
CA PHE A 225 -2.82 -28.07 23.12
C PHE A 225 -4.34 -28.27 23.26
N GLY A 226 -5.15 -27.26 22.94
CA GLY A 226 -6.61 -27.38 22.89
C GLY A 226 -7.28 -27.14 24.23
N TRP A 227 -6.74 -26.19 25.00
CA TRP A 227 -7.28 -25.84 26.30
C TRP A 227 -7.11 -24.34 26.58
N THR A 228 -8.20 -23.67 26.95
CA THR A 228 -8.16 -22.30 27.45
C THR A 228 -8.61 -22.28 28.90
N ASN A 229 -7.70 -21.92 29.82
CA ASN A 229 -8.07 -21.73 31.22
C ASN A 229 -8.73 -20.35 31.37
N ILE A 230 -10.00 -20.32 31.79
CA ILE A 230 -10.80 -19.11 31.91
C ILE A 230 -11.33 -19.00 33.33
N GLU A 231 -11.13 -17.84 33.95
CA GLU A 231 -11.68 -17.55 35.27
C GLU A 231 -13.14 -17.07 35.16
N GLU A 232 -14.02 -17.62 35.98
CA GLU A 232 -15.44 -17.23 36.01
C GLU A 232 -15.65 -15.79 36.52
N ALA A 233 -14.78 -15.34 37.43
CA ALA A 233 -14.86 -14.01 37.99
C ALA A 233 -14.25 -12.96 37.03
N ARG A 234 -14.92 -11.81 36.94
CA ARG A 234 -14.34 -10.63 36.27
C ARG A 234 -13.14 -10.12 37.07
N SER A 235 -12.10 -9.71 36.36
CA SER A 235 -10.85 -9.20 36.90
C SER A 235 -10.65 -7.75 36.45
N LEU A 236 -10.70 -6.81 37.39
CA LEU A 236 -10.40 -5.39 37.12
C LEU A 236 -8.98 -5.20 36.59
N PHE A 237 -8.06 -6.11 36.94
CA PHE A 237 -6.70 -6.11 36.39
C PHE A 237 -6.70 -6.37 34.88
N VAL A 238 -7.48 -7.34 34.39
CA VAL A 238 -7.58 -7.64 32.95
C VAL A 238 -8.26 -6.49 32.23
N TYR A 239 -9.41 -6.03 32.75
CA TYR A 239 -10.14 -4.90 32.19
C TYR A 239 -9.27 -3.65 32.07
N GLY A 240 -8.62 -3.24 33.18
CA GLY A 240 -7.71 -2.10 33.20
C GLY A 240 -6.50 -2.30 32.30
N GLY A 241 -5.92 -3.51 32.28
CA GLY A 241 -4.78 -3.85 31.42
C GLY A 241 -5.09 -3.67 29.93
N ILE A 242 -6.23 -4.17 29.45
CA ILE A 242 -6.63 -3.99 28.04
C ILE A 242 -6.92 -2.52 27.75
N LEU A 243 -7.59 -1.78 28.66
CA LEU A 243 -7.80 -0.35 28.47
C LEU A 243 -6.48 0.43 28.37
N VAL A 244 -5.46 0.05 29.14
CA VAL A 244 -4.12 0.64 29.02
C VAL A 244 -3.52 0.34 27.65
N LEU A 245 -3.61 -0.90 27.16
CA LEU A 245 -3.12 -1.27 25.83
C LEU A 245 -3.86 -0.51 24.71
N LEU A 246 -5.18 -0.37 24.82
CA LEU A 246 -5.99 0.42 23.87
C LEU A 246 -5.67 1.92 23.97
N GLY A 247 -5.41 2.43 25.17
CA GLY A 247 -4.96 3.81 25.39
C GLY A 247 -3.59 4.08 24.75
N LEU A 248 -2.66 3.12 24.86
CA LEU A 248 -1.37 3.17 24.18
C LEU A 248 -1.54 3.12 22.65
N LEU A 249 -2.43 2.28 22.13
CA LEU A 249 -2.76 2.22 20.71
C LEU A 249 -3.33 3.54 20.19
N PHE A 250 -4.26 4.15 20.93
CA PHE A 250 -4.82 5.46 20.62
C PHE A 250 -3.74 6.55 20.61
N TRP A 251 -2.89 6.56 21.63
CA TRP A 251 -1.80 7.52 21.75
C TRP A 251 -0.76 7.37 20.63
N ALA A 252 -0.38 6.14 20.30
CA ALA A 252 0.51 5.85 19.18
C ALA A 252 -0.11 6.32 17.85
N GLY A 253 -1.39 5.98 17.61
CA GLY A 253 -2.14 6.44 16.44
C GLY A 253 -2.18 7.97 16.32
N LYS A 254 -2.37 8.68 17.44
CA LYS A 254 -2.33 10.15 17.49
C LYS A 254 -0.94 10.69 17.17
N ARG A 255 0.12 10.12 17.75
CA ARG A 255 1.51 10.56 17.54
C ARG A 255 1.97 10.34 16.09
N GLU A 256 1.48 9.28 15.45
CA GLU A 256 1.81 8.92 14.06
C GLU A 256 0.85 9.53 13.02
N GLY A 257 -0.16 10.32 13.44
CA GLY A 257 -1.14 10.92 12.52
C GLY A 257 -2.04 9.90 11.81
N LYS A 258 -2.30 8.74 12.43
CA LYS A 258 -3.11 7.64 11.89
C LYS A 258 -4.49 7.61 12.58
N PRO A 259 -5.48 8.38 12.10
CA PRO A 259 -6.80 8.49 12.75
C PRO A 259 -7.58 7.16 12.80
N TRP A 260 -7.32 6.25 11.86
CA TRP A 260 -7.97 4.94 11.85
C TRP A 260 -7.60 4.08 13.07
N LEU A 261 -6.36 4.17 13.57
CA LEU A 261 -5.92 3.47 14.79
C LEU A 261 -6.63 4.02 16.03
N MET A 262 -6.85 5.33 16.06
CA MET A 262 -7.59 6.00 17.14
C MET A 262 -9.05 5.53 17.17
N GLY A 263 -9.70 5.48 16.01
CA GLY A 263 -11.06 4.97 15.88
C GLY A 263 -11.18 3.50 16.30
N LEU A 264 -10.21 2.67 15.90
CA LEU A 264 -10.14 1.26 16.28
C LEU A 264 -10.00 1.09 17.81
N ALA A 265 -9.10 1.86 18.44
CA ALA A 265 -8.91 1.81 19.90
C ALA A 265 -10.18 2.22 20.67
N ILE A 266 -10.87 3.29 20.23
CA ILE A 266 -12.15 3.71 20.81
C ILE A 266 -13.21 2.62 20.63
N GLY A 267 -13.32 2.06 19.42
CA GLY A 267 -14.27 0.99 19.11
C GLY A 267 -14.09 -0.23 20.00
N PHE A 268 -12.85 -0.71 20.16
CA PHE A 268 -12.56 -1.84 21.06
C PHE A 268 -12.76 -1.49 22.54
N ALA A 269 -12.49 -0.26 22.97
CA ALA A 269 -12.75 0.16 24.35
C ALA A 269 -14.26 0.18 24.67
N ALA A 270 -15.07 0.66 23.72
CA ALA A 270 -16.53 0.64 23.83
C ALA A 270 -17.07 -0.80 23.83
N LEU A 271 -16.54 -1.66 22.95
CA LEU A 271 -16.88 -3.08 22.91
C LEU A 271 -16.51 -3.77 24.23
N GLN A 272 -15.31 -3.54 24.75
CA GLN A 272 -14.87 -4.08 26.03
C GLN A 272 -15.77 -3.61 27.18
N PHE A 273 -16.14 -2.32 27.21
CA PHE A 273 -17.07 -1.80 28.22
C PHE A 273 -18.43 -2.52 28.16
N TYR A 274 -18.97 -2.69 26.95
CA TYR A 274 -20.22 -3.43 26.75
C TYR A 274 -20.10 -4.89 27.20
N MET A 275 -19.09 -5.62 26.72
CA MET A 275 -18.88 -7.03 27.05
C MET A 275 -18.60 -7.25 28.54
N THR A 276 -17.91 -6.31 29.20
CA THR A 276 -17.57 -6.43 30.62
C THR A 276 -18.74 -6.07 31.54
N TRP A 277 -19.49 -5.01 31.24
CA TRP A 277 -20.44 -4.44 32.21
C TRP A 277 -21.91 -4.63 31.85
N LEU A 278 -22.24 -4.68 30.55
CA LEU A 278 -23.61 -4.66 30.07
C LEU A 278 -24.08 -6.02 29.55
N MET A 279 -23.15 -6.85 29.07
CA MET A 279 -23.46 -8.18 28.52
C MET A 279 -23.91 -9.15 29.63
N PRO A 280 -25.07 -9.80 29.49
CA PRO A 280 -25.51 -10.88 30.36
C PRO A 280 -24.56 -12.09 30.31
N THR A 281 -24.51 -12.88 31.39
CA THR A 281 -23.64 -14.05 31.48
C THR A 281 -23.91 -15.07 30.37
N ASP A 282 -25.18 -15.38 30.10
CA ASP A 282 -25.56 -16.34 29.06
C ASP A 282 -25.09 -15.90 27.66
N ALA A 283 -25.19 -14.60 27.37
CA ALA A 283 -24.68 -14.05 26.11
C ALA A 283 -23.16 -14.15 26.03
N TYR A 284 -22.45 -13.88 27.13
CA TYR A 284 -21.00 -14.04 27.21
C TYR A 284 -20.57 -15.48 26.95
N GLU A 285 -21.20 -16.45 27.61
CA GLU A 285 -20.86 -17.87 27.45
C GLU A 285 -21.19 -18.38 26.03
N MET A 286 -22.30 -17.91 25.43
CA MET A 286 -22.57 -18.16 24.01
C MET A 286 -21.47 -17.60 23.10
N TRP A 287 -21.05 -16.35 23.32
CA TRP A 287 -19.94 -15.75 22.57
C TRP A 287 -18.62 -16.47 22.81
N LEU A 288 -18.44 -17.04 24.00
CA LEU A 288 -17.25 -17.81 24.34
C LEU A 288 -17.19 -19.09 23.52
N SER A 289 -18.27 -19.87 23.44
CA SER A 289 -18.37 -21.05 22.57
C SER A 289 -18.29 -20.71 21.08
N PHE A 290 -18.79 -19.54 20.68
CA PHE A 290 -18.56 -19.04 19.32
C PHE A 290 -17.10 -18.67 19.06
N GLY A 291 -16.41 -18.20 20.11
CA GLY A 291 -15.09 -17.59 20.04
C GLY A 291 -14.01 -18.49 19.48
N GLY A 292 -14.08 -19.81 19.71
CA GLY A 292 -13.11 -20.79 19.22
C GLY A 292 -13.01 -20.76 17.69
N ILE A 293 -14.04 -21.27 17.02
CA ILE A 293 -14.12 -21.30 15.55
C ILE A 293 -14.21 -19.89 14.96
N GLY A 294 -14.92 -18.97 15.62
CA GLY A 294 -14.96 -17.57 15.21
C GLY A 294 -13.56 -16.97 15.13
N GLY A 295 -12.72 -17.26 16.12
CA GLY A 295 -11.33 -16.83 16.23
C GLY A 295 -10.47 -17.35 15.08
N GLU A 296 -10.66 -18.60 14.67
CA GLU A 296 -9.99 -19.17 13.50
C GLU A 296 -10.20 -18.31 12.23
N PHE A 297 -11.36 -17.66 12.10
CA PHE A 297 -11.63 -16.73 11.01
C PHE A 297 -11.12 -15.31 11.27
N TYR A 298 -11.63 -14.62 12.30
CA TYR A 298 -11.36 -13.19 12.47
C TYR A 298 -9.92 -12.92 12.94
N LEU A 299 -9.32 -13.78 13.78
CA LEU A 299 -7.93 -13.61 14.20
C LEU A 299 -6.98 -13.88 13.05
N SER A 300 -7.20 -14.97 12.31
CA SER A 300 -6.38 -15.27 11.13
C SER A 300 -6.45 -14.13 10.11
N THR A 301 -7.63 -13.56 9.90
CA THR A 301 -7.83 -12.39 9.03
C THR A 301 -7.04 -11.18 9.51
N LEU A 302 -7.10 -10.85 10.81
CA LEU A 302 -6.36 -9.75 11.41
C LEU A 302 -4.84 -9.97 11.34
N LEU A 303 -4.37 -11.19 11.59
CA LEU A 303 -2.96 -11.57 11.53
C LEU A 303 -2.42 -11.49 10.10
N MET A 304 -3.20 -11.95 9.11
CA MET A 304 -2.87 -11.79 7.69
C MET A 304 -2.84 -10.30 7.31
N ALA A 305 -3.85 -9.51 7.69
CA ALA A 305 -3.87 -8.07 7.45
C ALA A 305 -2.66 -7.36 8.10
N GLY A 306 -2.23 -7.82 9.28
CA GLY A 306 -1.06 -7.35 9.99
C GLY A 306 0.25 -7.48 9.23
N PHE A 307 0.32 -8.34 8.20
CA PHE A 307 1.49 -8.46 7.31
C PHE A 307 1.88 -7.11 6.66
N TYR A 308 0.88 -6.28 6.38
CA TYR A 308 1.04 -4.98 5.72
C TYR A 308 1.23 -3.82 6.71
N VAL A 309 1.14 -4.07 8.01
CA VAL A 309 1.18 -3.04 9.04
C VAL A 309 2.55 -3.07 9.73
N PRO A 310 3.35 -1.99 9.65
CA PRO A 310 4.60 -1.91 10.39
C PRO A 310 4.30 -1.79 11.90
N LEU A 311 4.92 -2.66 12.68
CA LEU A 311 4.96 -2.59 14.15
C LEU A 311 6.32 -2.03 14.61
N PRO A 312 6.47 -1.58 15.86
CA PRO A 312 7.72 -0.99 16.35
C PRO A 312 8.94 -1.91 16.15
N ASP A 313 10.07 -1.34 15.69
CA ASP A 313 11.27 -2.07 15.23
C ASP A 313 11.80 -3.13 16.21
N ARG A 314 11.65 -2.91 17.52
CA ARG A 314 12.10 -3.85 18.56
C ARG A 314 11.45 -5.23 18.47
N TRP A 315 10.23 -5.29 17.92
CA TRP A 315 9.50 -6.55 17.75
C TRP A 315 10.01 -7.38 16.57
N ARG A 316 10.85 -6.80 15.70
CA ARG A 316 11.30 -7.42 14.46
C ARG A 316 10.14 -8.00 13.63
N TRP A 317 9.04 -7.24 13.58
CA TRP A 317 7.84 -7.63 12.86
C TRP A 317 8.07 -7.74 11.35
N ASP A 318 9.05 -6.98 10.84
CA ASP A 318 9.61 -7.12 9.49
C ASP A 318 9.94 -8.57 9.11
N PHE A 319 10.44 -9.35 10.08
CA PHE A 319 10.74 -10.78 9.95
C PHE A 319 9.58 -11.68 10.38
N TRP A 320 8.98 -11.46 11.56
CA TRP A 320 7.97 -12.36 12.11
C TRP A 320 6.66 -12.43 11.30
N ARG A 321 6.33 -11.37 10.56
CA ARG A 321 5.12 -11.31 9.72
C ARG A 321 5.02 -12.47 8.72
N TYR A 322 6.16 -13.00 8.24
CA TYR A 322 6.20 -14.12 7.30
C TYR A 322 5.72 -15.43 7.92
N PHE A 323 6.15 -15.73 9.15
CA PHE A 323 5.70 -16.95 9.85
C PHE A 323 4.24 -16.83 10.28
N VAL A 324 3.85 -15.64 10.74
CA VAL A 324 2.48 -15.38 11.16
C VAL A 324 1.50 -15.47 9.99
N VAL A 325 1.80 -14.87 8.83
CA VAL A 325 0.91 -14.94 7.67
C VAL A 325 0.76 -16.39 7.18
N LEU A 326 1.81 -17.20 7.24
CA LEU A 326 1.73 -18.63 6.88
C LEU A 326 0.82 -19.41 7.82
N GLY A 327 0.99 -19.26 9.14
CA GLY A 327 0.16 -19.94 10.13
C GLY A 327 -1.31 -19.48 10.10
N ALA A 328 -1.53 -18.18 9.94
CA ALA A 328 -2.86 -17.60 9.84
C ALA A 328 -3.56 -18.00 8.53
N ALA A 329 -2.87 -17.97 7.39
CA ALA A 329 -3.43 -18.42 6.12
C ALA A 329 -3.80 -19.90 6.17
N ASN A 330 -2.98 -20.75 6.80
CA ASN A 330 -3.28 -22.17 6.96
C ASN A 330 -4.55 -22.40 7.77
N THR A 331 -4.65 -21.72 8.92
CA THR A 331 -5.78 -21.80 9.84
C THR A 331 -7.06 -21.34 9.15
N LEU A 332 -7.05 -20.13 8.58
CA LEU A 332 -8.18 -19.57 7.85
C LEU A 332 -8.66 -20.50 6.74
N TRP A 333 -7.73 -21.03 5.93
CA TRP A 333 -8.06 -21.88 4.80
C TRP A 333 -8.60 -23.24 5.23
N SER A 334 -8.05 -23.81 6.31
CA SER A 334 -8.53 -25.07 6.90
C SER A 334 -9.99 -24.95 7.33
N SER A 335 -10.29 -23.93 8.15
CA SER A 335 -11.65 -23.66 8.64
C SER A 335 -12.59 -23.30 7.49
N PHE A 336 -12.13 -22.49 6.55
CA PHE A 336 -12.93 -22.12 5.38
C PHE A 336 -13.34 -23.34 4.56
N LEU A 337 -12.39 -24.24 4.25
CA LEU A 337 -12.69 -25.46 3.51
C LEU A 337 -13.65 -26.37 4.29
N GLN A 338 -13.37 -26.62 5.57
CA GLN A 338 -14.22 -27.47 6.41
C GLN A 338 -15.67 -26.98 6.42
N TRP A 339 -15.90 -25.70 6.74
CA TRP A 339 -17.25 -25.16 6.82
C TRP A 339 -17.98 -25.12 5.47
N HIS A 340 -17.25 -24.92 4.37
CA HIS A 340 -17.85 -25.03 3.05
C HIS A 340 -18.19 -26.48 2.67
N GLN A 341 -17.37 -27.47 3.05
CA GLN A 341 -17.68 -28.88 2.85
C GLN A 341 -18.90 -29.31 3.68
N ILE A 342 -19.00 -28.86 4.93
CA ILE A 342 -20.18 -29.08 5.78
C ILE A 342 -21.42 -28.46 5.13
N LYS A 343 -21.32 -27.22 4.63
CA LYS A 343 -22.44 -26.52 3.99
C LYS A 343 -22.98 -27.24 2.75
N ILE A 344 -22.12 -27.89 1.96
CA ILE A 344 -22.55 -28.66 0.78
C ILE A 344 -22.88 -30.13 1.11
N GLY A 345 -22.81 -30.53 2.38
CA GLY A 345 -23.18 -31.87 2.85
C GLY A 345 -22.09 -32.94 2.67
N ASN A 346 -20.85 -32.54 2.37
CA ASN A 346 -19.73 -33.46 2.19
C ASN A 346 -18.98 -33.77 3.49
N ASP A 347 -19.26 -33.05 4.56
CA ASP A 347 -18.65 -33.23 5.88
C ASP A 347 -19.68 -32.95 6.98
N THR A 348 -19.38 -33.39 8.20
CA THR A 348 -20.25 -33.23 9.37
C THR A 348 -19.77 -32.10 10.28
N ILE A 349 -20.69 -31.47 11.01
CA ILE A 349 -20.33 -30.50 12.06
C ILE A 349 -19.38 -31.17 13.05
N PRO A 350 -18.25 -30.52 13.42
CA PRO A 350 -17.32 -31.06 14.40
C PRO A 350 -17.93 -30.95 15.80
N TRP A 351 -18.63 -32.00 16.21
CA TRP A 351 -19.15 -32.14 17.57
C TRP A 351 -18.06 -32.59 18.54
N GLY A 352 -18.21 -32.22 19.81
CA GLY A 352 -17.37 -32.66 20.91
C GLY A 352 -16.14 -31.79 21.19
N THR A 353 -15.35 -32.21 22.17
CA THR A 353 -14.05 -31.60 22.50
C THR A 353 -12.88 -32.40 21.92
N LEU A 354 -11.70 -31.78 21.85
CA LEU A 354 -10.47 -32.43 21.37
C LEU A 354 -10.13 -33.71 22.17
N PHE A 355 -10.45 -33.75 23.47
CA PHE A 355 -10.09 -34.83 24.38
C PHE A 355 -11.27 -35.77 24.72
N GLY A 356 -12.50 -35.28 24.68
CA GLY A 356 -13.71 -36.03 25.02
C GLY A 356 -14.44 -36.65 23.82
N GLY A 357 -14.08 -36.26 22.59
CA GLY A 357 -14.70 -36.76 21.36
C GLY A 357 -16.15 -36.27 21.16
N GLY A 358 -16.82 -36.76 20.10
CA GLY A 358 -18.10 -36.22 19.62
C GLY A 358 -19.30 -36.29 20.57
N GLY A 359 -19.20 -37.07 21.64
CA GLY A 359 -20.23 -37.17 22.68
C GLY A 359 -20.03 -36.21 23.88
N ASP A 360 -18.93 -35.46 23.91
CA ASP A 360 -18.64 -34.54 25.00
C ASP A 360 -19.50 -33.27 24.88
N ALA A 361 -20.29 -33.00 25.90
CA ALA A 361 -21.14 -31.82 25.99
C ALA A 361 -20.33 -30.51 26.07
N GLY A 362 -19.04 -30.58 26.43
CA GLY A 362 -18.15 -29.41 26.52
C GLY A 362 -17.73 -28.80 25.18
N GLY A 363 -18.02 -29.45 24.04
CA GLY A 363 -17.64 -28.95 22.71
C GLY A 363 -18.37 -27.66 22.33
N ASP A 364 -17.69 -26.74 21.65
CA ASP A 364 -18.26 -25.46 21.21
C ASP A 364 -19.59 -25.60 20.48
N MET A 365 -19.67 -26.54 19.53
CA MET A 365 -20.88 -26.75 18.75
C MET A 365 -22.00 -27.33 19.60
N ASN A 366 -21.66 -28.23 20.54
CA ASN A 366 -22.62 -28.81 21.48
C ASN A 366 -23.19 -27.73 22.40
N GLN A 367 -22.38 -26.79 22.87
CA GLN A 367 -22.84 -25.66 23.68
C GLN A 367 -23.80 -24.77 22.89
N LEU A 368 -23.41 -24.35 21.67
CA LEU A 368 -24.27 -23.53 20.81
C LEU A 368 -25.61 -24.21 20.50
N SER A 369 -25.59 -25.51 20.22
CA SER A 369 -26.79 -26.26 19.87
C SER A 369 -27.67 -26.60 21.09
N LEU A 370 -27.10 -27.24 22.11
CA LEU A 370 -27.85 -27.82 23.22
C LEU A 370 -28.22 -26.79 24.29
N VAL A 371 -27.37 -25.79 24.55
CA VAL A 371 -27.58 -24.79 25.59
C VAL A 371 -28.22 -23.54 25.01
N TYR A 372 -27.72 -23.05 23.87
CA TYR A 372 -28.18 -21.80 23.25
C TYR A 372 -29.20 -21.99 22.13
N GLY A 373 -29.58 -23.24 21.82
CA GLY A 373 -30.66 -23.56 20.88
C GLY A 373 -30.36 -23.23 19.42
N TRP A 374 -29.09 -23.10 19.03
CA TRP A 374 -28.75 -22.88 17.63
C TRP A 374 -29.05 -24.13 16.82
N SER A 375 -29.79 -23.96 15.74
CA SER A 375 -29.95 -25.04 14.75
C SER A 375 -28.65 -25.31 14.01
N ASP A 376 -28.46 -26.54 13.54
CA ASP A 376 -27.32 -26.92 12.69
C ASP A 376 -27.17 -25.97 11.50
N GLN A 377 -28.28 -25.60 10.86
CA GLN A 377 -28.28 -24.67 9.73
C GLN A 377 -27.82 -23.26 10.13
N GLN A 378 -28.17 -22.81 11.33
CA GLN A 378 -27.71 -21.52 11.86
C GLN A 378 -26.20 -21.56 12.13
N ILE A 379 -25.69 -22.63 12.73
CA ILE A 379 -24.24 -22.84 12.96
C ILE A 379 -23.49 -22.80 11.62
N ILE A 380 -23.90 -23.63 10.65
CA ILE A 380 -23.30 -23.74 9.32
C ILE A 380 -23.30 -22.39 8.60
N ASN A 381 -24.45 -21.71 8.58
CA ASN A 381 -24.58 -20.42 7.90
C ASN A 381 -23.71 -19.35 8.54
N THR A 382 -23.65 -19.31 9.87
CA THR A 382 -22.89 -18.29 10.60
C THR A 382 -21.41 -18.41 10.29
N TYR A 383 -20.81 -19.59 10.45
CA TYR A 383 -19.37 -19.78 10.19
C TYR A 383 -19.02 -19.69 8.71
N SER A 384 -19.89 -20.19 7.81
CA SER A 384 -19.68 -20.03 6.38
C SER A 384 -19.74 -18.55 5.94
N GLN A 385 -20.69 -17.78 6.48
CA GLN A 385 -20.80 -16.35 6.18
C GLN A 385 -19.63 -15.56 6.77
N LEU A 386 -19.19 -15.91 7.98
CA LEU A 386 -18.02 -15.31 8.60
C LEU A 386 -16.76 -15.56 7.76
N GLY A 387 -16.54 -16.80 7.32
CA GLY A 387 -15.43 -17.15 6.44
C GLY A 387 -15.46 -16.39 5.11
N ASN A 388 -16.63 -16.27 4.47
CA ASN A 388 -16.80 -15.49 3.24
C ASN A 388 -16.51 -14.00 3.46
N THR A 389 -17.00 -13.43 4.57
CA THR A 389 -16.76 -12.02 4.93
C THR A 389 -15.27 -11.76 5.15
N CYS A 390 -14.60 -12.63 5.89
CA CYS A 390 -13.16 -12.57 6.14
C CYS A 390 -12.36 -12.62 4.82
N LEU A 391 -12.72 -13.51 3.90
CA LEU A 391 -12.07 -13.61 2.60
C LEU A 391 -12.28 -12.35 1.76
N ILE A 392 -13.50 -11.78 1.74
CA ILE A 392 -13.78 -10.52 1.04
C ILE A 392 -12.93 -9.38 1.61
N ILE A 393 -12.79 -9.29 2.94
CA ILE A 393 -11.94 -8.29 3.59
C ILE A 393 -10.49 -8.44 3.15
N LEU A 394 -9.94 -9.67 3.14
CA LEU A 394 -8.56 -9.91 2.70
C LEU A 394 -8.35 -9.59 1.23
N ILE A 395 -9.30 -9.93 0.36
CA ILE A 395 -9.28 -9.56 -1.06
C ILE A 395 -9.29 -8.03 -1.20
N GLY A 396 -10.10 -7.33 -0.41
CA GLY A 396 -10.16 -5.88 -0.37
C GLY A 396 -8.82 -5.25 0.06
N ILE A 397 -8.23 -5.72 1.16
CA ILE A 397 -6.92 -5.28 1.64
C ILE A 397 -5.85 -5.53 0.59
N TYR A 398 -5.79 -6.74 0.03
CA TYR A 398 -4.86 -7.10 -1.03
C TYR A 398 -5.02 -6.19 -2.26
N GLY A 399 -6.26 -5.95 -2.70
CA GLY A 399 -6.56 -5.04 -3.81
C GLY A 399 -6.09 -3.61 -3.57
N ILE A 400 -6.27 -3.08 -2.35
CA ILE A 400 -5.75 -1.76 -1.96
C ILE A 400 -4.22 -1.75 -2.03
N MET A 401 -3.54 -2.79 -1.53
CA MET A 401 -2.08 -2.86 -1.54
C MET A 401 -1.52 -3.01 -2.96
N LEU A 402 -2.20 -3.76 -3.84
CA LEU A 402 -1.85 -3.84 -5.26
C LEU A 402 -1.94 -2.49 -5.96
N ILE A 403 -3.02 -1.73 -5.71
CA ILE A 403 -3.20 -0.39 -6.30
C ILE A 403 -2.15 0.58 -5.79
N LYS A 404 -1.81 0.51 -4.49
CA LYS A 404 -0.75 1.34 -3.91
C LYS A 404 0.63 0.99 -4.46
N GLY A 405 0.91 -0.31 -4.64
CA GLY A 405 2.20 -0.78 -5.15
C GLY A 405 2.39 -0.49 -6.64
N ASP A 406 1.34 -0.63 -7.46
CA ASP A 406 1.37 -0.33 -8.90
C ASP A 406 0.25 0.64 -9.30
N PRO A 407 0.47 1.96 -9.27
CA PRO A 407 -0.51 2.92 -9.74
C PRO A 407 -0.91 2.70 -11.22
N ALA A 408 -0.03 2.09 -12.03
CA ALA A 408 -0.31 1.74 -13.41
C ALA A 408 -1.18 0.47 -13.54
N PHE A 409 -1.37 -0.31 -12.46
CA PHE A 409 -2.24 -1.49 -12.46
C PHE A 409 -3.68 -1.14 -12.82
N LEU A 410 -4.22 -0.04 -12.26
CA LEU A 410 -5.57 0.43 -12.60
C LEU A 410 -5.70 0.81 -14.08
N ILE A 411 -4.63 1.34 -14.67
CA ILE A 411 -4.58 1.71 -16.09
C ILE A 411 -4.56 0.43 -16.95
N LYS A 412 -3.70 -0.53 -16.62
CA LYS A 412 -3.62 -1.84 -17.30
C LYS A 412 -4.93 -2.62 -17.20
N LEU A 413 -5.58 -2.62 -16.03
CA LEU A 413 -6.87 -3.28 -15.81
C LEU A 413 -7.96 -2.65 -16.70
N ARG A 414 -8.05 -1.32 -16.73
CA ARG A 414 -9.00 -0.60 -17.60
C ARG A 414 -8.76 -0.81 -19.09
N GLN A 415 -7.51 -1.05 -19.50
CA GLN A 415 -7.18 -1.38 -20.89
C GLN A 415 -7.60 -2.80 -21.28
N ARG A 416 -7.71 -3.73 -20.32
CA ARG A 416 -8.05 -5.13 -20.57
C ARG A 416 -9.56 -5.41 -20.61
N PHE A 417 -10.36 -4.54 -20.00
CA PHE A 417 -11.83 -4.61 -19.97
C PHE A 417 -12.51 -3.57 -20.88
N ARG A 418 -11.75 -2.93 -21.78
CA ARG A 418 -12.25 -2.19 -22.93
C ARG A 418 -11.89 -2.97 -24.18
#